data_AF-A0A9E5ZDP6-F1
#
_entry.id   AF-A0A9E5ZDP6-F1
#
_cell.length_a   1.000
_cell.length_b   1.000
_cell.length_c   1.000
_cell.angle_alpha   90.00
_cell.angle_beta   90.00
_cell.angle_gamma   90.00
#
_symmetry.space_group_name_H-M   'P 1'
#
loop_
_entity.id
_entity.type
_entity.pdbx_description
1 polymer ?
#
loop_
_entity_poly.entity_id
_entity_poly.type
_entity_poly.pdbx_seq_one_letter_code
_entity_poly.pdbx_strand_id
1 'polypeptide(L)'
;MRYFFFLFIFNFLATTCKQDINCEVALNAATWSNWYGGIPDVKGVDYMLQFKTTNCDNLSLDSVSINEVISPFRLTKTDSLWTIKIANITSRSSERNQQTMTKNTHKTTSDPKNAKLYYSLNGKSQYLEIKNFVKESDRYQQ
;
A
#
# COMPACT_ATOMS: atom_id res chain seq x y z
N MET A 1 17.43 -9.83 -76.73
CA MET A 1 17.78 -9.78 -75.29
C MET A 1 16.78 -8.88 -74.59
N ARG A 2 16.03 -9.38 -73.60
CA ARG A 2 14.99 -8.61 -72.91
C ARG A 2 15.15 -8.88 -71.42
N TYR A 3 15.68 -7.89 -70.70
CA TYR A 3 15.82 -7.91 -69.25
C TYR A 3 14.44 -7.66 -68.62
N PHE A 4 14.06 -8.50 -67.65
CA PHE A 4 12.99 -8.20 -66.72
C PHE A 4 13.55 -8.36 -65.30
N PHE A 5 13.87 -7.23 -64.67
CA PHE A 5 14.14 -7.15 -63.25
C PHE A 5 12.80 -6.95 -62.53
N PHE A 6 12.37 -7.93 -61.74
CA PHE A 6 11.28 -7.76 -60.78
C PHE A 6 11.90 -7.44 -59.41
N LEU A 7 11.84 -6.17 -59.01
CA LEU A 7 12.09 -5.75 -57.64
C LEU A 7 10.78 -5.86 -56.85
N PHE A 8 10.62 -6.96 -56.11
CA PHE A 8 9.58 -7.09 -55.08
C PHE A 8 10.05 -6.35 -53.82
N ILE A 9 9.63 -5.10 -53.68
CA ILE A 9 9.80 -4.34 -52.43
C ILE A 9 8.70 -4.81 -51.47
N PHE A 10 9.04 -5.80 -50.63
CA PHE A 10 8.22 -6.15 -49.48
C PHE A 10 8.29 -5.01 -48.46
N ASN A 11 7.30 -4.13 -48.50
CA ASN A 11 7.01 -3.22 -47.39
C ASN A 11 6.43 -4.07 -46.26
N PHE A 12 7.29 -4.61 -45.39
CA PHE A 12 6.87 -5.05 -44.07
C PHE A 12 6.44 -3.80 -43.30
N LEU A 13 5.15 -3.43 -43.43
CA LEU A 13 4.49 -2.54 -42.49
C LEU A 13 4.48 -3.31 -41.15
N ALA A 14 5.50 -3.05 -40.33
CA ALA A 14 5.49 -3.46 -38.94
C ALA A 14 4.37 -2.67 -38.24
N THR A 15 3.15 -3.20 -38.30
CA THR A 15 2.06 -2.79 -37.43
C THR A 15 2.44 -3.18 -36.02
N THR A 16 3.08 -2.27 -35.29
CA THR A 16 3.19 -2.36 -33.84
C THR A 16 1.77 -2.19 -33.30
N CYS A 17 1.08 -3.31 -33.11
CA CYS A 17 -0.19 -3.34 -32.40
C CYS A 17 0.12 -3.02 -30.93
N LYS A 18 0.26 -1.73 -30.61
CA LYS A 18 0.37 -1.26 -29.23
C LYS A 18 -1.00 -1.48 -28.60
N GLN A 19 -1.17 -2.65 -28.02
CA GLN A 19 -2.36 -2.99 -27.27
C GLN A 19 -2.47 -1.96 -26.16
N ASP A 20 -3.51 -1.13 -26.21
CA ASP A 20 -3.74 -0.03 -25.28
C ASP A 20 -4.27 -0.63 -23.96
N ILE A 21 -3.41 -1.39 -23.30
CA ILE A 21 -3.76 -2.04 -22.05
C ILE A 21 -3.49 -1.02 -20.95
N ASN A 22 -4.55 -0.30 -20.55
CA ASN A 22 -4.47 0.62 -19.43
C ASN A 22 -4.21 -0.17 -18.14
N CYS A 23 -3.11 0.15 -17.46
CA CYS A 23 -2.84 -0.36 -16.12
C CYS A 23 -3.88 0.21 -15.15
N GLU A 24 -4.51 -0.68 -14.39
CA GLU A 24 -5.49 -0.32 -13.36
C GLU A 24 -4.97 -0.73 -11.99
N VAL A 25 -5.07 0.19 -11.03
CA VAL A 25 -4.74 -0.03 -9.61
C VAL A 25 -5.99 0.19 -8.79
N ALA A 26 -6.56 -0.87 -8.23
CA ALA A 26 -7.81 -0.82 -7.48
C ALA A 26 -7.62 -1.26 -6.02
N LEU A 27 -8.22 -0.52 -5.09
CA LEU A 27 -8.25 -0.92 -3.68
C LEU A 27 -9.11 -2.19 -3.54
N ASN A 28 -8.54 -3.24 -2.95
CA ASN A 28 -9.25 -4.49 -2.66
C ASN A 28 -9.72 -4.55 -1.20
N ALA A 29 -8.87 -4.16 -0.26
CA ALA A 29 -9.22 -4.10 1.16
C ALA A 29 -8.35 -3.07 1.89
N ALA A 30 -8.90 -2.48 2.94
CA ALA A 30 -8.16 -1.65 3.88
C ALA A 30 -8.68 -1.98 5.27
N THR A 31 -7.86 -2.64 6.09
CA THR A 31 -8.22 -3.04 7.44
C THR A 31 -7.22 -2.51 8.46
N TRP A 32 -7.66 -2.46 9.72
CA TRP A 32 -6.80 -2.13 10.84
C TRP A 32 -7.25 -2.85 12.11
N SER A 33 -6.33 -3.10 13.03
CA SER A 33 -6.63 -3.71 14.33
C SER A 33 -5.70 -3.16 15.40
N ASN A 34 -6.20 -3.00 16.63
CA ASN A 34 -5.31 -2.82 17.78
C ASN A 34 -4.80 -4.18 18.26
N TRP A 35 -3.62 -4.17 18.88
CA TRP A 35 -3.07 -5.34 19.57
C TRP A 35 -2.31 -4.97 20.83
N TYR A 36 -2.16 -5.95 21.73
CA TYR A 36 -1.37 -5.85 22.95
C TYR A 36 -0.16 -6.79 22.90
N GLY A 37 1.01 -6.29 23.32
CA GLY A 37 2.27 -7.03 23.23
C GLY A 37 2.55 -7.98 24.39
N GLY A 38 1.57 -8.25 25.26
CA GLY A 38 1.72 -9.04 26.49
C GLY A 38 2.53 -8.36 27.61
N ILE A 39 3.14 -7.21 27.33
CA ILE A 39 3.83 -6.35 28.31
C ILE A 39 2.86 -5.23 28.74
N PRO A 40 2.76 -4.91 30.04
CA PRO A 40 1.95 -3.79 30.50
C PRO A 40 2.25 -2.51 29.71
N ASP A 41 1.19 -1.83 29.27
CA ASP A 41 1.28 -0.59 28.51
C ASP A 41 1.99 -0.67 27.13
N VAL A 42 2.25 -1.87 26.61
CA VAL A 42 2.69 -2.08 25.23
C VAL A 42 1.50 -2.46 24.37
N LYS A 43 1.12 -1.54 23.48
CA LYS A 43 0.06 -1.74 22.51
C LYS A 43 0.43 -1.14 21.17
N GLY A 44 -0.20 -1.61 20.12
CA GLY A 44 0.04 -1.12 18.77
C GLY A 44 -1.20 -1.14 17.90
N VAL A 45 -1.04 -0.57 16.72
CA VAL A 45 -2.01 -0.64 15.63
C VAL A 45 -1.33 -1.27 14.44
N ASP A 46 -1.96 -2.31 13.93
CA ASP A 46 -1.60 -2.87 12.63
C ASP A 46 -2.58 -2.36 11.59
N TYR A 47 -2.05 -2.01 10.41
CA TYR A 47 -2.82 -1.72 9.21
C TYR A 47 -2.48 -2.74 8.14
N MET A 48 -3.49 -3.16 7.40
CA MET A 48 -3.33 -3.97 6.19
C MET A 48 -4.06 -3.31 5.04
N LEU A 49 -3.32 -3.00 3.98
CA LEU A 49 -3.87 -2.45 2.74
C LEU A 49 -3.64 -3.48 1.63
N GLN A 50 -4.68 -3.78 0.88
CA GLN A 50 -4.63 -4.67 -0.26
C GLN A 50 -5.11 -3.95 -1.51
N PHE A 51 -4.36 -4.06 -2.59
CA PHE A 51 -4.75 -3.54 -3.89
C PHE A 51 -4.48 -4.56 -4.99
N LYS A 52 -5.31 -4.52 -6.03
CA LYS A 52 -5.18 -5.34 -7.22
C LYS A 52 -4.63 -4.49 -8.36
N THR A 53 -3.68 -5.06 -9.09
CA THR A 53 -3.10 -4.44 -10.28
C THR A 53 -3.46 -5.27 -11.51
N THR A 54 -4.08 -4.66 -12.51
CA THR A 54 -4.44 -5.31 -13.77
C THR A 54 -3.61 -4.69 -14.89
N ASN A 55 -2.87 -5.52 -15.62
CA ASN A 55 -2.05 -5.10 -16.77
C ASN A 55 -1.04 -3.97 -16.45
N CYS A 56 -0.41 -4.07 -15.28
CA CYS A 56 0.56 -3.09 -14.80
C CYS A 56 1.98 -3.64 -14.91
N ASP A 57 2.63 -3.36 -16.03
CA ASP A 57 4.07 -3.54 -16.17
C ASP A 57 4.79 -2.35 -15.52
N ASN A 58 5.91 -2.59 -14.84
CA ASN A 58 6.73 -1.56 -14.18
C ASN A 58 6.02 -0.71 -13.11
N LEU A 59 5.08 -1.30 -12.37
CA LEU A 59 4.54 -0.67 -11.17
C LEU A 59 5.49 -0.86 -9.98
N SER A 60 5.89 0.26 -9.37
CA SER A 60 6.69 0.30 -8.14
C SER A 60 5.91 0.99 -7.04
N LEU A 61 6.09 0.52 -5.81
CA LEU A 61 5.53 1.16 -4.64
C LEU A 61 6.58 2.04 -3.96
N ASP A 62 6.27 3.32 -3.78
CA ASP A 62 7.25 4.31 -3.32
C ASP A 62 7.13 4.56 -1.83
N SER A 63 5.92 4.87 -1.36
CA SER A 63 5.67 5.13 0.06
C SER A 63 4.20 4.94 0.44
N VAL A 64 3.96 4.80 1.73
CA VAL A 64 2.62 4.75 2.32
C VAL A 64 2.55 5.72 3.46
N SER A 65 1.51 6.55 3.50
CA SER A 65 1.21 7.38 4.66
C SER A 65 -0.13 7.01 5.28
N ILE A 66 -0.19 7.01 6.62
CA ILE A 66 -1.41 6.87 7.40
C ILE A 66 -1.58 8.16 8.20
N ASN A 67 -2.75 8.81 8.13
CA ASN A 67 -3.00 10.09 8.80
C ASN A 67 -1.87 11.12 8.52
N GLU A 68 -1.44 11.22 7.26
CA GLU A 68 -0.37 12.11 6.79
C GLU A 68 1.06 11.76 7.27
N VAL A 69 1.23 10.67 8.03
CA VAL A 69 2.54 10.20 8.50
C VAL A 69 3.05 9.06 7.60
N ILE A 70 4.17 9.30 6.93
CA ILE A 70 4.88 8.25 6.17
C ILE A 70 5.30 7.14 7.13
N SER A 71 4.86 5.92 6.85
CA SER A 71 5.07 4.78 7.73
C SER A 71 5.93 3.71 7.06
N PRO A 72 6.88 3.09 7.78
CA PRO A 72 7.58 1.93 7.26
C PRO A 72 6.56 0.80 7.03
N PHE A 73 6.72 0.08 5.91
CA PHE A 73 5.79 -0.97 5.53
C PHE A 73 6.53 -2.21 5.05
N ARG A 74 5.83 -3.35 5.12
CA ARG A 74 6.22 -4.59 4.46
C ARG A 74 5.28 -4.84 3.31
N LEU A 75 5.83 -5.10 2.14
CA LEU A 75 5.08 -5.42 0.94
C LEU A 75 5.20 -6.91 0.63
N THR A 76 4.07 -7.53 0.30
CA THR A 76 3.99 -8.89 -0.23
C THR A 76 3.13 -8.85 -1.49
N LYS A 77 3.54 -9.58 -2.53
CA LYS A 77 2.83 -9.65 -3.80
C LYS A 77 2.57 -11.12 -4.14
N THR A 78 1.31 -11.42 -4.44
CA THR A 78 0.87 -12.73 -4.94
C THR A 78 0.03 -12.47 -6.18
N ASP A 79 0.54 -12.86 -7.35
CA ASP A 79 -0.06 -12.58 -8.65
C ASP A 79 -0.36 -11.07 -8.86
N SER A 80 -1.62 -10.71 -9.04
CA SER A 80 -2.11 -9.35 -9.18
C SER A 80 -2.42 -8.67 -7.85
N LEU A 81 -2.36 -9.39 -6.72
CA LEU A 81 -2.70 -8.87 -5.40
C LEU A 81 -1.44 -8.43 -4.64
N TRP A 82 -1.44 -7.16 -4.25
CA TRP A 82 -0.39 -6.55 -3.44
C TRP A 82 -0.95 -6.32 -2.04
N THR A 83 -0.23 -6.78 -1.03
CA THR A 83 -0.59 -6.63 0.38
C THR A 83 0.51 -5.88 1.12
N ILE A 84 0.13 -4.75 1.71
CA ILE A 84 0.97 -3.88 2.52
C ILE A 84 0.58 -4.08 3.97
N LYS A 85 1.57 -4.31 4.83
CA LYS A 85 1.41 -4.37 6.27
C LYS A 85 2.23 -3.27 6.93
N ILE A 86 1.58 -2.50 7.80
CA ILE A 86 2.19 -1.43 8.59
C ILE A 86 1.91 -1.74 10.05
N ALA A 87 2.94 -1.73 10.88
CA ALA A 87 2.82 -1.91 12.33
C ALA A 87 3.31 -0.65 13.02
N ASN A 88 2.46 -0.06 13.86
CA ASN A 88 2.81 1.09 14.68
C ASN A 88 2.74 0.71 16.16
N ILE A 89 3.85 0.84 16.88
CA ILE A 89 3.96 0.49 18.30
C ILE A 89 3.88 1.78 19.10
N THR A 90 2.93 1.85 20.03
CA THR A 90 2.89 2.90 21.05
C THR A 90 3.36 2.32 22.37
N SER A 91 4.58 2.67 22.81
CA SER A 91 5.03 2.39 24.18
C SER A 91 4.62 3.55 25.10
N ARG A 92 4.29 3.23 26.36
CA ARG A 92 4.17 4.23 27.43
C ARG A 92 5.57 4.71 27.82
N SER A 93 5.69 6.01 28.02
CA SER A 93 6.90 6.74 28.37
C SER A 93 7.70 6.03 29.45
N SER A 94 9.02 5.94 29.25
CA SER A 94 9.98 5.69 30.32
C SER A 94 10.06 6.94 31.22
N GLU A 95 8.99 7.28 31.93
CA GLU A 95 9.03 8.25 33.02
C GLU A 95 9.13 7.49 34.33
N ARG A 96 10.30 6.91 34.54
CA ARG A 96 10.80 6.56 35.87
C ARG A 96 11.20 7.85 36.56
N ASN A 97 10.22 8.70 36.89
CA ASN A 97 10.27 9.68 37.97
C ASN A 97 8.91 10.39 38.09
N GLN A 98 8.22 10.09 39.19
CA GLN A 98 7.36 10.99 39.95
C GLN A 98 6.46 11.95 39.16
N GLN A 99 5.17 11.64 39.06
CA GLN A 99 4.11 12.51 39.58
C GLN A 99 2.75 11.80 39.47
N THR A 100 2.03 11.87 40.58
CA THR A 100 0.58 11.76 40.79
C THR A 100 -0.22 11.04 39.71
N MET A 101 -0.86 9.94 40.12
CA MET A 101 -1.92 9.23 39.41
C MET A 101 -3.04 10.17 38.94
N THR A 102 -2.81 10.88 37.84
CA THR A 102 -3.89 11.32 36.98
C THR A 102 -4.15 10.13 36.08
N LYS A 103 -5.36 9.55 36.16
CA LYS A 103 -5.86 8.54 35.21
C LYS A 103 -5.46 9.02 33.82
N ASN A 104 -4.39 8.46 33.25
CA ASN A 104 -4.07 8.65 31.85
C ASN A 104 -5.17 7.91 31.11
N THR A 105 -6.21 8.67 30.78
CA THR A 105 -7.29 8.32 29.87
C THR A 105 -6.68 7.46 28.79
N HIS A 106 -7.15 6.22 28.68
CA HIS A 106 -6.79 5.29 27.62
C HIS A 106 -6.74 6.10 26.32
N LYS A 107 -5.55 6.47 25.84
CA LYS A 107 -5.39 6.99 24.48
C LYS A 107 -5.67 5.78 23.60
N THR A 108 -6.94 5.52 23.34
CA THR A 108 -7.39 4.70 22.23
C THR A 108 -6.66 5.27 21.03
N THR A 109 -5.80 4.46 20.44
CA THR A 109 -5.19 4.75 19.15
C THR A 109 -6.31 5.16 18.22
N SER A 110 -6.29 6.42 17.80
CA SER A 110 -7.39 7.01 17.04
C SER A 110 -7.54 6.26 15.73
N ASP A 111 -8.77 5.89 15.39
CA ASP A 111 -9.14 5.27 14.12
C ASP A 111 -8.44 5.99 12.95
N PRO A 112 -7.92 5.24 11.96
CA PRO A 112 -7.32 5.85 10.77
C PRO A 112 -8.36 6.71 10.04
N LYS A 113 -8.03 7.98 9.80
CA LYS A 113 -8.85 8.92 9.04
C LYS A 113 -8.61 8.77 7.55
N ASN A 114 -7.34 8.63 7.15
CA ASN A 114 -6.97 8.44 5.76
C ASN A 114 -5.64 7.67 5.64
N ALA A 115 -5.41 7.10 4.46
CA ALA A 115 -4.09 6.73 3.99
C ALA A 115 -3.88 7.16 2.55
N LYS A 116 -2.62 7.37 2.18
CA LYS A 116 -2.22 7.59 0.80
C LYS A 116 -1.16 6.56 0.42
N LEU A 117 -1.44 5.86 -0.66
CA LEU A 117 -0.54 4.92 -1.28
C LEU A 117 0.14 5.60 -2.45
N TYR A 118 1.44 5.87 -2.36
CA TYR A 118 2.21 6.48 -3.44
C TYR A 118 2.90 5.39 -4.25
N TYR A 119 2.67 5.40 -5.56
CA TYR A 119 3.23 4.41 -6.48
C TYR A 119 3.68 5.08 -7.77
N SER A 120 4.65 4.46 -8.43
CA SER A 120 5.16 4.92 -9.72
C SER A 120 4.82 3.90 -10.79
N LEU A 121 4.19 4.36 -11.87
CA LEU A 121 3.85 3.57 -13.04
C LEU A 121 4.57 4.16 -14.25
N ASN A 122 5.44 3.37 -14.90
CA ASN A 122 6.23 3.83 -16.05
C ASN A 122 6.97 5.16 -15.78
N GLY A 123 7.52 5.30 -14.57
CA GLY A 123 8.26 6.50 -14.13
C GLY A 123 7.39 7.71 -13.78
N LYS A 124 6.06 7.59 -13.81
CA LYS A 124 5.13 8.64 -13.36
C LYS A 124 4.57 8.30 -11.99
N SER A 125 4.80 9.19 -11.03
CA SER A 125 4.25 9.06 -9.68
C SER A 125 2.75 9.36 -9.66
N GLN A 126 2.02 8.52 -8.95
CA GLN A 126 0.59 8.57 -8.73
C GLN A 126 0.30 8.25 -7.27
N TYR A 127 -0.93 8.50 -6.82
CA TYR A 127 -1.36 8.08 -5.50
C TYR A 127 -2.79 7.55 -5.51
N LEU A 128 -3.07 6.64 -4.58
CA LEU A 128 -4.41 6.16 -4.26
C LEU A 128 -4.76 6.62 -2.84
N GLU A 129 -5.87 7.34 -2.72
CA GLU A 129 -6.39 7.81 -1.43
C GLU A 129 -7.36 6.77 -0.84
N ILE A 130 -7.16 6.44 0.44
CA ILE A 130 -7.94 5.45 1.17
C ILE A 130 -8.59 6.17 2.34
N LYS A 131 -9.93 6.25 2.34
CA LYS A 131 -10.70 6.91 3.41
C LYS A 131 -11.47 5.93 4.28
N ASN A 132 -11.77 4.75 3.74
CA ASN A 132 -12.62 3.77 4.39
C ASN A 132 -11.75 2.61 4.87
N PHE A 133 -11.69 2.42 6.18
CA PHE A 133 -11.01 1.31 6.80
C PHE A 133 -12.01 0.45 7.55
N VAL A 134 -11.88 -0.86 7.40
CA VAL A 134 -12.64 -1.83 8.18
C VAL A 134 -11.83 -2.19 9.42
N LYS A 135 -12.40 -1.95 10.61
CA LYS A 135 -11.78 -2.38 11.86
C LYS A 135 -11.93 -3.90 11.98
N GLU A 136 -10.81 -4.61 12.01
CA GLU A 136 -10.75 -6.02 12.42
C GLU A 136 -10.91 -6.11 13.94
N SER A 137 -11.38 -7.26 14.44
CA SER A 137 -11.43 -7.53 15.87
C SER A 137 -10.05 -7.28 16.49
N ASP A 138 -10.01 -6.58 17.63
CA ASP A 138 -8.76 -6.32 18.33
C ASP A 138 -8.07 -7.67 18.63
N ARG A 139 -6.81 -7.78 18.24
CA ARG A 139 -6.04 -9.00 18.50
C ARG A 139 -5.65 -8.92 19.97
N TYR A 140 -6.10 -9.89 20.77
CA TYR A 140 -5.94 -9.96 22.23
C TYR A 140 -6.91 -9.04 23.02
N GLN A 141 -8.20 -9.35 22.96
CA GLN A 141 -9.11 -9.09 24.08
C GLN A 141 -9.04 -10.33 24.99
N GLN A 142 -8.40 -10.20 26.15
CA GLN A 142 -8.61 -11.14 27.26
C GLN A 142 -9.94 -10.80 27.95
#